data_AF-A0A1Y4GL49-F1
#
_entry.id   AF-A0A1Y4GL49-F1
#
_cell.length_a   1.000
_cell.length_b   1.000
_cell.length_c   1.000
_cell.angle_alpha   90.00
_cell.angle_beta   90.00
_cell.angle_gamma   90.00
#
_symmetry.space_group_name_H-M   'P 1'
#
loop_
_entity.id
_entity.type
_entity.pdbx_description
1 polymer ?
#
loop_
_entity_poly.entity_id
_entity_poly.type
_entity_poly.pdbx_seq_one_letter_code
_entity_poly.pdbx_strand_id
1 'polypeptide(L)' 'MECLATFDTTHMALFFEKACRAAGLNVKIIPVPRQISASCGLACSYPCGDRGKVEAVVADKAIEVAEYHELAS' A
#
# COMPACT_ATOMS: atom_id res chain seq x y z
N MET A 1 -11.03 -9.50 3.57
CA MET A 1 -10.65 -8.26 4.24
C MET A 1 -9.51 -7.65 3.46
N GLU A 2 -9.70 -6.43 2.97
CA GLU A 2 -8.75 -5.74 2.10
C GLU A 2 -8.11 -4.58 2.88
N CYS A 3 -6.81 -4.42 2.73
CA CYS A 3 -6.03 -3.40 3.38
C CYS A 3 -5.50 -2.42 2.33
N LEU A 4 -5.35 -1.17 2.73
CA LEU A 4 -4.81 -0.11 1.90
C LEU A 4 -3.59 0.52 2.57
N ALA A 5 -2.60 0.86 1.76
CA ALA A 5 -1.51 1.76 2.11
C ALA A 5 -1.67 3.06 1.32
N THR A 6 -1.55 4.19 1.98
CA THR A 6 -1.56 5.52 1.37
C THR A 6 -0.17 6.14 1.42
N PHE A 7 0.05 7.14 0.56
CA PHE A 7 1.38 7.72 0.34
C PHE A 7 1.28 9.23 0.15
N ASP A 8 2.34 9.93 0.56
CA ASP A 8 2.45 11.37 0.31
C ASP A 8 2.89 11.69 -1.12
N THR A 9 3.52 10.73 -1.80
CA THR A 9 3.99 10.90 -3.18
C THR A 9 3.61 9.71 -4.06
N THR A 10 3.33 9.99 -5.33
CA THR A 10 3.07 8.97 -6.35
C THR A 10 4.26 8.03 -6.53
N HIS A 11 5.48 8.54 -6.37
CA HIS A 11 6.69 7.73 -6.46
C HIS A 11 6.69 6.62 -5.39
N MET A 12 6.33 6.93 -4.15
CA MET A 12 6.26 5.92 -3.07
C MET A 12 5.16 4.89 -3.32
N ALA A 13 3.99 5.31 -3.82
CA ALA A 13 2.92 4.39 -4.19
C ALA A 13 3.38 3.38 -5.26
N LEU A 14 4.03 3.85 -6.32
CA LEU A 14 4.56 3.01 -7.40
C LEU A 14 5.71 2.12 -6.92
N PHE A 15 6.60 2.65 -6.09
CA PHE A 15 7.73 1.90 -5.56
C PHE A 15 7.25 0.77 -4.63
N PHE A 16 6.29 1.07 -3.75
CA PHE A 16 5.61 0.09 -2.91
C PHE A 16 5.01 -1.05 -3.73
N GLU A 17 4.21 -0.73 -4.76
CA GLU A 17 3.60 -1.75 -5.60
C GLU A 17 4.66 -2.66 -6.24
N LYS A 18 5.69 -2.05 -6.86
CA LYS A 18 6.75 -2.79 -7.54
C LYS A 18 7.53 -3.68 -6.57
N ALA A 19 7.90 -3.16 -5.39
CA ALA A 19 8.65 -3.91 -4.39
C ALA A 19 7.85 -5.09 -3.84
N CYS A 20 6.58 -4.87 -3.49
CA CYS A 20 5.73 -5.93 -2.96
C CYS A 20 5.43 -7.01 -4.03
N ARG A 21 5.15 -6.61 -5.27
CA ARG A 21 4.97 -7.56 -6.38
C ARG A 21 6.23 -8.37 -6.66
N ALA A 22 7.41 -7.75 -6.59
CA ALA A 22 8.68 -8.47 -6.73
C ALA A 22 8.91 -9.51 -5.61
N ALA A 23 8.33 -9.28 -4.43
CA ALA A 23 8.30 -10.24 -3.32
C ALA A 23 7.15 -11.28 -3.43
N GLY A 24 6.40 -11.30 -4.55
CA GLY A 24 5.30 -12.23 -4.78
C GLY A 24 3.99 -11.88 -4.08
N LEU A 25 3.85 -10.65 -3.55
CA LEU A 25 2.65 -10.21 -2.86
C LEU A 25 1.60 -9.70 -3.87
N ASN A 26 0.32 -9.99 -3.58
CA ASN A 26 -0.80 -9.52 -4.38
C ASN A 26 -1.17 -8.07 -4.00
N VAL A 27 -0.33 -7.13 -4.43
CA VAL A 27 -0.54 -5.70 -4.25
C VAL A 27 -1.02 -5.09 -5.56
N LYS A 28 -1.95 -4.12 -5.50
CA LYS A 28 -2.44 -3.38 -6.66
C LYS A 28 -2.50 -1.89 -6.35
N ILE A 29 -1.97 -1.06 -7.25
CA ILE A 29 -2.21 0.37 -7.16
C ILE A 29 -3.67 0.70 -7.55
N ILE A 30 -4.31 1.56 -6.76
CA ILE A 30 -5.68 2.03 -6.97
C ILE A 30 -5.77 3.54 -6.72
N PRO A 31 -6.77 4.24 -7.28
CA PRO A 31 -7.12 5.57 -6.80
C PRO A 31 -7.53 5.51 -5.33
N VAL A 32 -7.17 6.53 -4.56
CA VAL A 32 -7.54 6.61 -3.14
C VAL A 32 -9.07 6.61 -3.03
N PRO A 33 -9.68 5.71 -2.21
CA PRO A 33 -11.12 5.71 -2.01
C PRO A 33 -11.61 7.03 -1.41
N ARG A 34 -12.80 7.47 -1.78
CA ARG A 34 -13.37 8.77 -1.34
C ARG A 34 -13.44 8.96 0.18
N GLN A 35 -13.50 7.87 0.93
CA GLN A 35 -13.55 7.88 2.40
C GLN A 35 -12.17 8.03 3.07
N ILE A 36 -11.09 8.02 2.29
CA ILE A 36 -9.71 8.14 2.75
C ILE A 36 -9.12 9.41 2.14
N SER A 37 -8.40 10.19 2.95
CA SER A 37 -7.65 11.35 2.48
C SER A 37 -6.18 10.96 2.30
N ALA A 38 -5.61 11.19 1.12
CA ALA A 38 -4.19 11.00 0.87
C ALA A 38 -3.66 12.04 -0.13
N SER A 39 -2.42 12.46 0.07
CA SER A 39 -1.83 13.61 -0.64
C SER A 39 -1.66 13.37 -2.14
N CYS A 40 -1.22 12.16 -2.54
CA CYS A 40 -0.88 11.87 -3.94
C CYS A 40 -2.02 11.27 -4.79
N GLY A 41 -3.21 11.07 -4.22
CA GLY A 41 -4.37 10.50 -4.91
C GLY A 41 -4.26 9.00 -5.27
N LEU A 42 -3.15 8.34 -4.93
CA LEU A 42 -2.94 6.90 -5.14
C LEU A 42 -2.76 6.15 -3.82
N ALA A 43 -3.28 4.93 -3.79
CA ALA A 43 -3.14 3.98 -2.70
C ALA A 43 -2.75 2.61 -3.27
N CYS A 44 -2.26 1.72 -2.41
CA CYS A 44 -2.00 0.33 -2.78
C CYS A 44 -2.88 -0.59 -1.95
N SER A 45 -3.67 -1.44 -2.62
CA SER A 45 -4.51 -2.44 -1.98
C SER A 45 -3.87 -3.82 -1.97
N TYR A 46 -4.12 -4.56 -0.89
CA TYR A 46 -3.57 -5.89 -0.66
C TYR A 46 -4.42 -6.69 0.34
N PRO A 47 -4.34 -8.03 0.33
CA PRO A 47 -5.01 -8.85 1.34
C PRO A 47 -4.48 -8.53 2.74
N CYS A 48 -5.36 -8.24 3.71
CA CYS A 48 -4.90 -7.95 5.08
C CYS A 48 -4.12 -9.11 5.71
N GLY A 49 -4.35 -10.35 5.27
CA GLY A 49 -3.54 -11.51 5.70
C GLY A 49 -2.07 -11.44 5.31
N ASP A 50 -1.69 -10.62 4.33
CA ASP A 50 -0.30 -10.41 3.90
C ASP A 50 0.36 -9.21 4.60
N ARG A 51 -0.32 -8.57 5.57
CA ARG A 51 0.15 -7.36 6.26
C ARG A 51 1.58 -7.47 6.78
N GLY A 52 1.91 -8.54 7.49
CA GLY A 52 3.26 -8.73 8.05
C GLY A 52 4.34 -8.85 6.97
N LYS A 53 4.02 -9.46 5.82
CA LYS A 53 4.97 -9.55 4.69
C LYS A 53 5.14 -8.21 4.00
N VAL A 54 4.06 -7.45 3.85
CA VAL A 54 4.10 -6.08 3.32
C VAL A 54 5.01 -5.20 4.18
N GLU A 55 4.82 -5.21 5.50
CA GLU A 55 5.64 -4.42 6.42
C GLU A 55 7.12 -4.83 6.38
N ALA A 56 7.42 -6.12 6.23
CA ALA A 56 8.79 -6.59 6.06
C ALA A 56 9.44 -6.05 4.78
N VAL A 57 8.72 -6.03 3.65
CA VAL A 57 9.22 -5.46 2.38
C VAL A 57 9.40 -3.95 2.50
N VAL A 58 8.45 -3.26 3.12
CA VAL A 58 8.49 -1.80 3.34
C VAL A 58 9.71 -1.42 4.18
N ALA A 59 9.98 -2.16 5.25
CA ALA A 59 11.14 -1.93 6.11
C ALA A 59 12.47 -2.23 5.38
N ASP A 60 12.57 -3.35 4.66
CA ASP A 60 13.77 -3.73 3.88
C ASP A 60 14.11 -2.71 2.80
N LYS A 61 13.09 -2.13 2.16
CA LYS A 61 13.24 -1.18 1.05
C LYS A 61 13.17 0.29 1.47
N ALA A 62 13.06 0.57 2.77
CA ALA A 62 12.90 1.91 3.33
C ALA A 62 11.79 2.71 2.61
N ILE A 63 10.64 2.08 2.40
CA ILE A 63 9.49 2.70 1.72
C ILE A 63 8.69 3.50 2.74
N GLU A 64 8.41 4.76 2.41
CA GLU A 64 7.60 5.62 3.26
C GLU A 64 6.12 5.41 2.96
N VAL A 65 5.40 4.86 3.94
CA VAL A 65 3.93 4.72 3.91
C VAL A 65 3.36 5.77 4.85
N ALA A 66 2.39 6.55 4.37
CA ALA A 66 1.76 7.60 5.16
C ALA A 66 0.81 6.99 6.21
N GLU A 67 -0.16 6.20 5.76
CA GLU A 67 -1.10 5.52 6.64
C GLU A 67 -1.52 4.18 6.05
N TYR A 68 -2.05 3.32 6.92
CA TYR A 68 -2.66 2.09 6.51
C TYR A 68 -4.09 1.99 7.01
N HIS A 69 -4.96 1.42 6.18
CA HIS A 69 -6.39 1.34 6.45
C HIS A 69 -6.91 -0.07 6.19
N GLU A 70 -7.83 -0.53 7.02
CA GLU A 70 -8.58 -1.76 6.78
C GLU A 70 -9.95 -1.42 6.21
N LEU A 71 -10.27 -1.96 5.04
CA LEU A 71 -11.60 -1.88 4.46
C LEU A 71 -12.40 -3.10 4.88
N ALA A 72 -13.34 -2.88 5.80
CA ALA A 72 -14.46 -3.80 6.00
C ALA A 72 -15.41 -3.66 4.81
N SER A 73 -15.55 -4.72 4.01
CA SER A 73 -16.68 -4.86 3.08
C SER A 73 -17.93 -5.25 3.86
#